data_AF-A0A4Q0YNL9-F1
#
_entry.id   AF-A0A4Q0YNL9-F1
#
_cell.length_a   1.000
_cell.length_b   1.000
_cell.length_c   1.000
_cell.angle_alpha   90.00
_cell.angle_beta   90.00
_cell.angle_gamma   90.00
#
_symmetry.space_group_name_H-M   'P 1'
#
loop_
_entity.id
_entity.type
_entity.pdbx_description
1 polymer ?
#
loop_
_entity_poly.entity_id
_entity_poly.type
_entity_poly.pdbx_seq_one_letter_code
_entity_poly.pdbx_strand_id
1 'polypeptide(L)'
;MSKPWSKLQKEYYLLVADGLKIQLQCRAYRMASNYGDTNIPRYWLTLGKEVLWDYPGDFMGRENPERAPTGAFPYIMDVSDISSLLREYIDTPKDAVFNRVFEHDHWGLTDILKASDKRIGRRRLPLLKEKLSNPAAIRVIEARLT
;
A
#
# COMPACT_ATOMS: atom_id res chain seq x y z
N MET A 1 -19.44 7.77 2.47
CA MET A 1 -19.66 6.38 2.90
C MET A 1 -18.41 5.58 2.54
N SER A 2 -17.63 5.13 3.53
CA SER A 2 -16.45 4.29 3.26
C SER A 2 -16.91 2.95 2.68
N LYS A 3 -16.33 2.53 1.55
CA LYS A 3 -16.60 1.19 0.99
C LYS A 3 -16.04 0.14 1.98
N PRO A 4 -16.69 -1.02 2.15
CA PRO A 4 -16.18 -2.07 3.03
C PRO A 4 -14.78 -2.52 2.57
N TRP A 5 -13.85 -2.66 3.51
CA TRP A 5 -12.47 -3.14 3.27
C TRP A 5 -12.42 -4.37 2.36
N SER A 6 -13.30 -5.34 2.60
CA SER A 6 -13.37 -6.58 1.82
C SER A 6 -13.66 -6.36 0.34
N LYS A 7 -14.43 -5.32 -0.01
CA LYS A 7 -14.69 -4.94 -1.41
C LYS A 7 -13.46 -4.28 -2.02
N LEU A 8 -12.83 -3.35 -1.30
CA LEU A 8 -11.62 -2.66 -1.73
C LEU A 8 -10.48 -3.66 -2.01
N GLN A 9 -10.28 -4.62 -1.10
CA GLN A 9 -9.29 -5.67 -1.22
C GLN A 9 -9.54 -6.57 -2.43
N LYS A 10 -10.80 -6.99 -2.65
CA LYS A 10 -11.16 -7.80 -3.83
C LYS A 10 -10.86 -7.06 -5.14
N GLU A 11 -11.22 -5.79 -5.23
CA GLU A 11 -10.97 -4.99 -6.42
C GLU A 11 -9.48 -4.76 -6.67
N TYR A 12 -8.67 -4.54 -5.62
CA TYR A 12 -7.21 -4.52 -5.76
C TYR A 12 -6.66 -5.83 -6.33
N TYR A 13 -7.11 -6.98 -5.83
CA TYR A 13 -6.65 -8.28 -6.31
C TYR A 13 -7.01 -8.58 -7.77
N LEU A 14 -8.03 -7.94 -8.33
CA LEU A 14 -8.30 -8.02 -9.77
C LEU A 14 -7.18 -7.39 -10.62
N LEU A 15 -6.43 -6.45 -10.06
CA LEU A 15 -5.33 -5.75 -10.71
C LEU A 15 -3.98 -6.45 -10.53
N VAL A 16 -3.84 -7.29 -9.50
CA VAL A 16 -2.59 -7.99 -9.21
C VAL A 16 -2.20 -8.96 -10.32
N ALA A 17 -0.91 -8.97 -10.68
CA ALA A 17 -0.31 -9.88 -11.64
C ALA A 17 -0.53 -11.35 -11.31
N ASP A 18 -0.86 -12.13 -12.34
CA ASP A 18 -1.19 -13.54 -12.18
C ASP A 18 0.02 -14.30 -11.60
N GLY A 19 -0.24 -15.17 -10.61
CA GLY A 19 0.79 -15.96 -9.92
C GLY A 19 1.63 -15.19 -8.90
N LEU A 20 1.51 -13.86 -8.82
CA LEU A 20 2.22 -13.06 -7.82
C LEU A 20 1.61 -13.29 -6.43
N LYS A 21 2.43 -13.79 -5.49
CA LYS A 21 2.01 -14.11 -4.12
C LYS A 21 1.94 -12.87 -3.22
N ILE A 22 1.44 -11.76 -3.74
CA ILE A 22 1.28 -10.53 -2.97
C ILE A 22 -0.06 -10.55 -2.22
N GLN A 23 -0.06 -10.10 -0.98
CA GLN A 23 -1.28 -9.97 -0.19
C GLN A 23 -1.30 -8.61 0.47
N LEU A 24 -2.46 -7.96 0.47
CA LEU A 24 -2.70 -6.71 1.16
C LEU A 24 -3.72 -6.98 2.27
N GLN A 25 -3.37 -6.64 3.50
CA GLN A 25 -4.20 -6.89 4.67
C GLN A 25 -4.49 -5.59 5.42
N CYS A 26 -5.68 -5.51 6.01
CA CYS A 26 -6.06 -4.48 6.97
C CYS A 26 -6.77 -5.17 8.14
N ARG A 27 -6.35 -4.88 9.36
CA ARG A 27 -7.04 -5.33 10.58
C ARG A 27 -7.04 -4.26 11.65
N ALA A 28 -8.14 -4.19 12.38
CA ALA A 28 -8.23 -3.43 13.62
C ALA A 28 -7.90 -4.35 14.79
N TYR A 29 -6.85 -4.02 15.54
CA TYR A 29 -6.51 -4.68 16.78
C TYR A 29 -7.10 -3.89 17.94
N ARG A 30 -7.81 -4.57 18.84
CA ARG A 30 -8.34 -3.92 20.04
C ARG A 30 -7.19 -3.67 21.02
N MET A 31 -6.95 -2.41 21.39
CA MET A 31 -6.12 -2.14 22.57
C MET A 31 -6.97 -2.39 23.81
N ALA A 32 -6.67 -3.47 24.53
CA ALA A 32 -7.20 -3.66 25.87
C ALA A 32 -6.29 -2.89 26.85
N SER A 33 -6.64 -1.62 27.13
CA SER A 33 -5.96 -0.82 28.15
C SER A 33 -6.96 -0.36 29.20
N ASN A 34 -6.50 -0.14 30.44
CA ASN A 34 -7.33 0.40 31.52
C ASN A 34 -7.77 1.86 31.30
N TYR A 35 -7.29 2.53 30.24
CA TYR A 35 -7.53 3.94 29.94
C TYR A 35 -8.26 4.18 28.61
N GLY A 36 -8.73 3.14 27.91
CA GLY A 36 -9.50 3.30 26.67
C GLY A 36 -9.65 2.03 25.85
N ASP A 37 -10.67 2.02 24.98
CA ASP A 37 -11.10 0.91 24.13
C ASP A 37 -10.86 1.19 22.64
N THR A 38 -9.71 1.77 22.32
CA THR A 38 -9.40 2.22 20.95
C THR A 38 -8.94 1.05 20.09
N ASN A 39 -9.53 0.93 18.91
CA ASN A 39 -9.02 0.02 17.89
C ASN A 39 -7.81 0.64 17.18
N ILE A 40 -6.70 -0.08 17.11
CA ILE A 40 -5.54 0.26 16.30
C ILE A 40 -5.67 -0.44 14.95
N PRO A 41 -6.03 0.30 13.89
CA PRO A 41 -5.93 -0.23 12.55
C PRO A 41 -4.46 -0.40 12.12
N ARG A 42 -4.19 -1.52 11.45
CA ARG A 42 -2.90 -1.85 10.84
C ARG A 42 -3.14 -2.29 9.41
N TYR A 43 -2.37 -1.72 8.50
CA TYR A 43 -2.26 -2.17 7.13
C TYR A 43 -0.90 -2.82 6.93
N TRP A 44 -0.83 -3.92 6.20
CA TRP A 44 0.46 -4.45 5.77
C TRP A 44 0.32 -5.14 4.43
N LEU A 45 1.45 -5.27 3.75
CA LEU A 45 1.57 -5.92 2.46
C LEU A 45 2.68 -6.96 2.53
N THR A 46 2.37 -8.18 2.08
CA THR A 46 3.34 -9.27 2.04
C THR A 46 3.62 -9.72 0.62
N LEU A 47 4.82 -10.25 0.38
CA LEU A 47 5.18 -11.02 -0.80
C LEU A 47 5.58 -12.43 -0.33
N GLY A 48 4.72 -13.41 -0.58
CA GLY A 48 4.84 -14.72 0.03
C GLY A 48 4.70 -14.63 1.55
N LYS A 49 5.79 -14.95 2.27
CA LYS A 49 5.86 -14.90 3.74
C LYS A 49 6.52 -13.63 4.28
N GLU A 50 7.12 -12.82 3.42
CA GLU A 50 7.85 -11.61 3.83
C GLU A 50 6.91 -10.41 3.87
N VAL A 51 6.99 -9.60 4.92
CA VAL A 51 6.31 -8.30 5.01
C VAL A 51 7.18 -7.27 4.28
N LEU A 52 6.61 -6.65 3.25
CA LEU A 52 7.29 -5.64 2.44
C LEU A 52 7.00 -4.20 2.87
N TRP A 53 5.85 -3.99 3.50
CA TRP A 53 5.39 -2.68 3.94
C TRP A 53 4.39 -2.89 5.08
N ASP A 54 4.53 -2.13 6.16
CA ASP A 54 3.70 -2.21 7.35
C ASP A 54 3.40 -0.82 7.92
N TYR A 55 2.12 -0.49 7.97
CA TYR A 55 1.62 0.69 8.66
C TYR A 55 0.82 0.28 9.89
N PRO A 56 1.10 0.85 11.08
CA PRO A 56 2.03 1.97 11.30
C PRO A 56 3.49 1.53 11.58
N GLY A 57 3.79 0.23 11.59
CA GLY A 57 5.06 -0.32 12.07
C GLY A 57 6.32 0.33 11.49
N ASP A 58 6.38 0.51 10.17
CA ASP A 58 7.54 1.10 9.47
C ASP A 58 7.66 2.63 9.69
N PHE A 59 6.59 3.26 10.17
CA PHE A 59 6.43 4.71 10.30
C PHE A 59 6.44 5.18 11.76
N MET A 60 6.47 4.23 12.72
CA MET A 60 6.62 4.55 14.13
C MET A 60 8.09 4.73 14.51
N GLY A 61 8.43 5.90 15.07
CA GLY A 61 9.72 6.16 15.71
C GLY A 61 10.94 6.28 14.80
N ARG A 62 10.78 6.35 13.46
CA ARG A 62 11.89 6.58 12.53
C ARG A 62 11.95 8.03 12.05
N GLU A 63 13.18 8.51 11.88
CA GLU A 63 13.63 9.83 11.40
C GLU A 63 13.18 10.13 9.95
N ASN A 64 11.88 10.08 9.66
CA ASN A 64 11.36 10.56 8.39
C ASN A 64 10.39 11.72 8.68
N PRO A 65 10.90 12.91 9.06
CA PRO A 65 10.07 14.05 9.44
C PRO A 65 9.13 14.51 8.32
N GLU A 66 9.39 14.17 7.06
CA GLU A 66 8.49 14.43 5.92
C GLU A 66 7.33 13.42 5.80
N ARG A 67 7.44 12.23 6.41
CA ARG A 67 6.46 11.13 6.29
C ARG A 67 5.84 10.71 7.62
N ALA A 68 6.31 11.26 8.74
CA ALA A 68 5.70 11.07 10.03
C ALA A 68 4.36 11.84 10.06
N PRO A 69 3.25 11.21 10.47
CA PRO A 69 1.98 11.90 10.55
C PRO A 69 2.09 13.11 11.48
N THR A 70 1.73 14.27 10.96
CA THR A 70 1.71 15.56 11.65
C THR A 70 0.55 15.60 12.64
N GLY A 71 0.69 14.92 13.78
CA GLY A 71 -0.30 14.99 14.84
C GLY A 71 -0.20 13.90 15.88
N ALA A 72 -0.68 14.21 17.09
CA ALA A 72 -0.83 13.24 18.15
C ALA A 72 -1.74 12.09 17.69
N PHE A 73 -1.19 10.87 17.70
CA PHE A 73 -1.82 9.59 17.33
C PHE A 73 -1.95 9.32 15.81
N PRO A 74 -0.98 8.59 15.20
CA PRO A 74 -1.04 8.15 13.79
C PRO A 74 -2.34 7.40 13.42
N TYR A 75 -3.04 6.85 14.40
CA TYR A 75 -4.04 5.81 14.20
C TYR A 75 -5.41 6.28 13.70
N ILE A 76 -5.73 7.57 13.73
CA ILE A 76 -7.12 8.03 13.57
C ILE A 76 -7.46 8.38 12.11
N MET A 77 -6.63 9.19 11.43
CA MET A 77 -6.97 9.68 10.07
C MET A 77 -6.24 8.92 8.96
N ASP A 78 -4.97 8.59 9.15
CA ASP A 78 -4.11 7.95 8.14
C ASP A 78 -4.72 6.68 7.52
N VAL A 79 -5.48 5.92 8.29
CA VAL A 79 -6.10 4.67 7.84
C VAL A 79 -7.24 4.93 6.85
N SER A 80 -7.99 6.01 7.05
CA SER A 80 -8.97 6.48 6.08
C SER A 80 -8.27 6.98 4.81
N ASP A 81 -7.13 7.66 4.97
CA ASP A 81 -6.37 8.22 3.86
C ASP A 81 -5.69 7.13 3.02
N ILE A 82 -5.10 6.11 3.64
CA ILE A 82 -4.59 4.90 2.96
C ILE A 82 -5.73 4.21 2.19
N SER A 83 -6.92 4.09 2.79
CA SER A 83 -8.09 3.51 2.12
C SER A 83 -8.53 4.33 0.90
N SER A 84 -8.45 5.66 1.01
CA SER A 84 -8.79 6.60 -0.05
C SER A 84 -7.76 6.58 -1.18
N LEU A 85 -6.48 6.49 -0.84
CA LEU A 85 -5.38 6.32 -1.79
C LEU A 85 -5.51 5.00 -2.57
N LEU A 86 -5.80 3.89 -1.88
CA LEU A 86 -6.07 2.60 -2.54
C LEU A 86 -7.26 2.69 -3.50
N ARG A 87 -8.32 3.40 -3.12
CA ARG A 87 -9.48 3.63 -3.98
C ARG A 87 -9.10 4.42 -5.22
N GLU A 88 -8.41 5.55 -5.06
CA GLU A 88 -7.91 6.38 -6.16
C GLU A 88 -7.07 5.54 -7.13
N TYR A 89 -6.17 4.70 -6.59
CA TYR A 89 -5.33 3.82 -7.39
C TYR A 89 -6.14 2.81 -8.22
N ILE A 90 -7.13 2.16 -7.61
CA ILE A 90 -7.96 1.16 -8.31
C ILE A 90 -8.79 1.82 -9.40
N ASP A 91 -9.35 3.00 -9.13
CA ASP A 91 -10.17 3.75 -10.09
C ASP A 91 -9.35 4.41 -11.21
N THR A 92 -8.02 4.46 -11.07
CA THR A 92 -7.15 5.02 -12.10
C THR A 92 -7.22 4.19 -13.40
N PRO A 93 -7.48 4.81 -14.56
CA PRO A 93 -7.49 4.13 -15.85
C PRO A 93 -6.15 3.45 -16.22
N LYS A 94 -6.22 2.36 -16.99
CA LYS A 94 -5.05 1.55 -17.40
C LYS A 94 -3.98 2.34 -18.13
N ASP A 95 -4.38 3.28 -18.97
CA ASP A 95 -3.51 4.15 -19.76
C ASP A 95 -2.80 5.21 -18.89
N ALA A 96 -3.43 5.63 -17.79
CA ALA A 96 -2.88 6.62 -16.86
C ALA A 96 -1.98 6.04 -15.77
N VAL A 97 -2.25 4.81 -15.30
CA VAL A 97 -1.63 4.25 -14.06
C VAL A 97 -0.10 4.30 -14.04
N PHE A 98 0.54 4.11 -15.19
CA PHE A 98 2.00 4.05 -15.26
C PHE A 98 2.67 5.41 -14.98
N ASN A 99 2.07 6.52 -15.43
CA ASN A 99 2.64 7.86 -15.28
C ASN A 99 1.97 8.67 -14.18
N ARG A 100 0.85 8.19 -13.62
CA ARG A 100 0.12 8.92 -12.58
C ARG A 100 1.00 9.11 -11.34
N VAL A 101 1.08 10.36 -10.88
CA VAL A 101 1.60 10.73 -9.56
C VAL A 101 0.42 10.73 -8.60
N PHE A 102 0.59 10.11 -7.44
CA PHE A 102 -0.41 10.05 -6.39
C PHE A 102 0.05 10.99 -5.28
N GLU A 103 -0.36 12.25 -5.35
CA GLU A 103 0.14 13.36 -4.51
C GLU A 103 -0.01 13.12 -3.00
N HIS A 104 -0.98 12.28 -2.61
CA HIS A 104 -1.28 11.96 -1.21
C HIS A 104 -0.68 10.63 -0.74
N ASP A 105 0.25 10.04 -1.50
CA ASP A 105 0.99 8.86 -1.07
C ASP A 105 2.15 9.22 -0.15
N HIS A 106 1.85 9.45 1.13
CA HIS A 106 2.85 9.73 2.15
C HIS A 106 3.65 8.49 2.58
N TRP A 107 3.20 7.30 2.19
CA TRP A 107 3.72 6.02 2.67
C TRP A 107 4.55 5.25 1.62
N GLY A 108 4.64 5.75 0.39
CA GLY A 108 5.28 5.06 -0.73
C GLY A 108 4.56 3.77 -1.13
N LEU A 109 3.27 3.65 -0.81
CA LEU A 109 2.48 2.45 -1.07
C LEU A 109 2.23 2.25 -2.57
N THR A 110 1.98 3.34 -3.31
CA THR A 110 1.57 3.29 -4.72
C THR A 110 2.65 2.73 -5.64
N ASP A 111 3.92 2.87 -5.28
CA ASP A 111 5.04 2.23 -5.99
C ASP A 111 4.92 0.71 -5.94
N ILE A 112 4.57 0.15 -4.78
CA ILE A 112 4.38 -1.30 -4.58
C ILE A 112 3.13 -1.76 -5.34
N LEU A 113 2.06 -0.95 -5.35
CA LEU A 113 0.86 -1.23 -6.14
C LEU A 113 1.16 -1.24 -7.64
N LYS A 114 1.89 -0.24 -8.18
CA LYS A 114 2.34 -0.22 -9.59
C LYS A 114 3.20 -1.44 -9.91
N ALA A 115 4.11 -1.80 -9.02
CA ALA A 115 4.95 -2.97 -9.19
C ALA A 115 4.12 -4.26 -9.29
N SER A 116 3.02 -4.39 -8.53
CA SER A 116 2.16 -5.57 -8.52
C SER A 116 1.12 -5.61 -9.64
N ASP A 117 0.83 -4.48 -10.27
CA ASP A 117 -0.29 -4.30 -11.19
C ASP A 117 -0.05 -4.90 -12.59
N LYS A 118 -0.93 -5.80 -13.02
CA LYS A 118 -0.91 -6.48 -14.31
C LYS A 118 -1.26 -5.60 -15.50
N ARG A 119 -1.94 -4.47 -15.26
CA ARG A 119 -2.18 -3.43 -16.26
C ARG A 119 -0.85 -2.88 -16.79
N ILE A 120 0.19 -2.87 -15.95
CA ILE A 120 1.57 -2.62 -16.35
C ILE A 120 2.19 -3.96 -16.78
N GLY A 121 2.26 -4.18 -18.09
CA GLY A 121 2.79 -5.41 -18.66
C GLY A 121 4.30 -5.59 -18.42
N ARG A 122 4.78 -6.84 -18.47
CA ARG A 122 6.18 -7.24 -18.20
C ARG A 122 7.22 -6.41 -18.97
N ARG A 123 6.94 -6.04 -20.22
CA ARG A 123 7.82 -5.21 -21.07
C ARG A 123 8.10 -3.82 -20.51
N ARG A 124 7.19 -3.27 -19.68
CA ARG A 124 7.33 -1.94 -19.08
C ARG A 124 7.94 -1.98 -17.68
N LEU A 125 8.16 -3.16 -17.11
CA LEU A 125 8.70 -3.31 -15.76
C LEU A 125 10.15 -2.82 -15.62
N PRO A 126 11.06 -3.01 -16.59
CA PRO A 126 12.40 -2.40 -16.51
C PRO A 126 12.33 -0.87 -16.43
N LEU A 127 11.51 -0.25 -17.28
CA LEU A 127 11.28 1.20 -17.26
C LEU A 127 10.63 1.68 -15.96
N LEU A 128 9.73 0.87 -15.38
CA LEU A 128 9.16 1.17 -14.08
C LEU A 128 10.24 1.11 -13.00
N LYS A 129 11.07 0.06 -12.98
CA LYS A 129 12.17 -0.14 -12.02
C LYS A 129 13.16 1.02 -12.01
N GLU A 130 13.45 1.62 -13.16
CA GLU A 130 14.30 2.82 -13.26
C GLU A 130 13.68 4.08 -12.62
N LYS A 131 12.35 4.17 -12.60
CA LYS A 131 11.62 5.32 -12.02
C LYS A 131 11.36 5.19 -10.52
N LEU A 132 11.31 3.97 -10.00
CA LEU A 132 10.96 3.72 -8.60
C LEU A 132 12.20 3.71 -7.72
N SER A 133 12.15 4.43 -6.59
CA SER A 133 13.18 4.39 -5.55
C SER A 133 12.81 3.46 -4.39
N ASN A 134 11.57 2.97 -4.32
CA ASN A 134 11.09 2.11 -3.24
C ASN A 134 11.64 0.67 -3.36
N PRO A 135 12.48 0.20 -2.41
CA PRO A 135 13.05 -1.16 -2.45
C PRO A 135 12.01 -2.28 -2.44
N ALA A 136 10.89 -2.11 -1.73
CA ALA A 136 9.81 -3.08 -1.70
C ALA A 136 9.17 -3.25 -3.08
N ALA A 137 8.99 -2.15 -3.81
CA ALA A 137 8.46 -2.19 -5.18
C ALA A 137 9.43 -2.90 -6.14
N ILE A 138 10.74 -2.68 -5.98
CA ILE A 138 11.76 -3.38 -6.79
C ILE A 138 11.68 -4.89 -6.60
N ARG A 139 11.54 -5.37 -5.36
CA ARG A 139 11.38 -6.81 -5.07
C ARG A 139 10.14 -7.40 -5.71
N VAL A 140 9.03 -6.66 -5.72
CA VAL A 140 7.80 -7.10 -6.41
C VAL A 140 8.00 -7.18 -7.92
N ILE A 141 8.70 -6.21 -8.52
CA ILE A 141 9.05 -6.27 -9.94
C ILE A 141 9.90 -7.52 -10.25
N GLU A 142 10.90 -7.81 -9.43
CA GLU A 142 11.77 -8.98 -9.62
C GLU A 142 10.98 -10.29 -9.53
N ALA A 143 10.08 -10.42 -8.54
CA ALA A 143 9.18 -11.57 -8.42
C ALA A 143 8.18 -11.72 -9.58
N ARG A 144 7.92 -10.64 -10.31
CA ARG A 144 7.12 -10.68 -11.55
C ARG A 144 7.94 -10.97 -12.80
N LEU A 145 9.27 -10.91 -12.72
CA LEU A 145 10.16 -11.17 -13.85
C LEU A 145 10.74 -12.59 -13.83
N THR A 146 10.69 -13.27 -12.68
CA THR A 146 10.79 -14.74 -12.61
C THR A 146 9.65 -15.41 -13.36
#